data_AF-A0A8T0DW22-F1
#
_entry.id   AF-A0A8T0DW22-F1
#
_cell.length_a   1.000
_cell.length_b   1.000
_cell.length_c   1.000
_cell.angle_alpha   90.00
_cell.angle_beta   90.00
_cell.angle_gamma   90.00
#
_symmetry.space_group_name_H-M   'P 1'
#
loop_
_entity.id
_entity.type
_entity.pdbx_description
1 polymer ?
#
loop_
_entity_poly.entity_id
_entity_poly.type
_entity_poly.pdbx_seq_one_letter_code
_entity_poly.pdbx_strand_id
1 'polypeptide(L)'
;MSSRSTDSTDIPSSNLFKPCLANMPMMVFEKHLITPFTESSLNKDRRRIEIPIIFGVPMIILREKHEIELSMGRSFVEAEVPPRPLMKALVDRLLVNCSSAEDINIMLSRIKPAVIFHAVLELLRRLPEPLLPLSPKGVQIASETTLLEPSHPYGFMIEKELLAEVLRHSADQAEDNTSRFKRAKQKSNDTIQPLIQKYYHCSEPNKQKKTKMLNKFNKSIYHDLHLIADINQRNLVRFIIRNVIYLTRRYCIVGFRRLHEQRNERWPVARITIRPHILQYCYTRMAELVGPVLIGQPKTVDPYPDVERRAMLNILVCGMDRMWLPSQKPHEITVGIESSYCHLNCVCGRGLNVISAQGSRIR
;
A
#
# COMPACT_ATOMS: atom_id res chain seq x y z
N MET A 1 48.95 51.89 0.88
CA MET A 1 49.11 51.08 -0.36
C MET A 1 49.72 49.74 0.05
N SER A 2 49.22 48.56 -0.30
CA SER A 2 47.94 48.21 -0.92
C SER A 2 47.37 46.97 -0.21
N SER A 3 46.05 46.92 -0.03
CA SER A 3 45.35 45.81 0.63
C SER A 3 45.26 44.58 -0.28
N ARG A 4 45.70 43.41 0.20
CA ARG A 4 45.34 42.13 -0.42
C ARG A 4 43.90 41.79 -0.03
N SER A 5 42.95 42.07 -0.91
CA SER A 5 41.61 41.49 -0.85
C SER A 5 41.71 40.01 -1.25
N THR A 6 41.46 39.11 -0.30
CA THR A 6 41.15 37.71 -0.61
C THR A 6 39.75 37.66 -1.21
N ASP A 7 39.65 37.32 -2.50
CA ASP A 7 38.36 37.05 -3.14
C ASP A 7 37.74 35.78 -2.53
N SER A 8 36.92 35.98 -1.49
CA SER A 8 36.04 34.95 -0.95
C SER A 8 34.85 34.78 -1.88
N THR A 9 35.01 34.02 -2.95
CA THR A 9 33.88 33.48 -3.73
C THR A 9 33.18 32.36 -2.94
N ASP A 10 32.58 32.73 -1.81
CA ASP A 10 31.61 31.91 -1.11
C ASP A 10 30.34 31.85 -1.97
N ILE A 11 30.30 30.87 -2.87
CA ILE A 11 29.09 30.54 -3.63
C ILE A 11 28.03 30.10 -2.61
N PRO A 12 26.88 30.80 -2.48
CA PRO A 12 25.90 30.50 -1.43
C PRO A 12 25.21 29.17 -1.72
N SER A 13 25.72 28.11 -1.07
CA SER A 13 25.23 26.76 -1.25
C SER A 13 23.80 26.57 -0.72
N SER A 14 22.97 25.87 -1.50
CA SER A 14 21.77 25.11 -1.09
C SER A 14 20.43 25.81 -0.81
N ASN A 15 20.28 27.13 -0.98
CA ASN A 15 18.97 27.83 -0.84
C ASN A 15 18.23 28.12 -2.17
N LEU A 16 18.65 27.52 -3.28
CA LEU A 16 17.97 27.65 -4.58
C LEU A 16 16.65 26.87 -4.59
N PHE A 17 15.55 27.61 -4.65
CA PHE A 17 14.15 27.18 -4.78
C PHE A 17 13.63 26.20 -3.71
N LYS A 18 12.86 26.75 -2.75
CA LYS A 18 11.80 25.98 -2.07
C LYS A 18 10.61 25.84 -3.05
N PRO A 19 10.26 24.63 -3.52
CA PRO A 19 9.15 24.45 -4.46
C PRO A 19 7.81 24.85 -3.83
N CYS A 20 7.16 25.88 -4.38
CA CYS A 20 5.80 26.28 -4.03
C CYS A 20 4.80 25.71 -5.03
N LEU A 21 3.83 24.91 -4.57
CA LEU A 21 2.85 24.23 -5.43
C LEU A 21 2.04 25.20 -6.31
N ALA A 22 1.73 26.39 -5.80
CA ALA A 22 0.93 27.39 -6.50
C ALA A 22 1.63 27.99 -7.74
N ASN A 23 2.95 27.89 -7.82
CA ASN A 23 3.75 28.50 -8.90
C ASN A 23 4.24 27.47 -9.94
N MET A 24 3.84 26.21 -9.81
CA MET A 24 4.27 25.15 -10.73
C MET A 24 3.39 25.12 -11.98
N PRO A 25 3.96 24.84 -13.18
CA PRO A 25 3.15 24.55 -14.36
C PRO A 25 2.24 23.33 -14.09
N MET A 26 0.98 23.44 -14.50
CA MET A 26 -0.06 22.43 -14.26
C MET A 26 -0.37 21.62 -15.52
N MET A 27 -0.80 20.38 -15.33
CA MET A 27 -1.49 19.59 -16.36
C MET A 27 -2.81 19.05 -15.82
N VAL A 28 -3.72 18.73 -16.73
CA VAL A 28 -5.09 18.32 -16.39
C VAL A 28 -5.23 16.80 -16.45
N PHE A 29 -5.84 16.21 -15.43
CA PHE A 29 -6.23 14.80 -15.34
C PHE A 29 -7.75 14.62 -15.30
N GLU A 30 -8.20 13.45 -15.71
CA GLU A 30 -9.58 13.00 -15.56
C GLU A 30 -9.94 12.71 -14.09
N LYS A 31 -11.25 12.59 -13.79
CA LYS A 31 -11.78 12.29 -12.44
C LYS A 31 -11.15 11.10 -11.70
N HIS A 32 -10.54 10.16 -12.42
CA HIS A 32 -9.90 8.97 -11.86
C HIS A 32 -8.45 9.20 -11.42
N LEU A 33 -7.82 10.33 -11.77
CA LEU A 33 -6.45 10.73 -11.41
C LEU A 33 -5.35 9.76 -11.88
N ILE A 34 -5.60 9.07 -12.99
CA ILE A 34 -4.63 8.17 -13.66
C ILE A 34 -4.30 8.74 -15.05
N THR A 35 -5.33 8.90 -15.87
CA THR A 35 -5.29 9.35 -17.27
C THR A 35 -5.25 10.88 -17.39
N PRO A 36 -4.35 11.46 -18.21
CA PRO A 36 -4.44 12.85 -18.64
C PRO A 36 -5.80 13.14 -19.26
N PHE A 37 -6.34 14.33 -19.02
CA PHE A 37 -7.62 14.73 -19.59
C PHE A 37 -7.47 14.95 -21.10
N THR A 38 -8.36 14.31 -21.88
CA THR A 38 -8.48 14.53 -23.32
C THR A 38 -9.89 14.99 -23.65
N GLU A 39 -10.04 15.89 -24.62
CA GLU A 39 -11.34 16.41 -25.08
C GLU A 39 -12.12 15.42 -25.97
N SER A 40 -11.75 14.13 -25.93
CA SER A 40 -12.42 13.06 -26.67
C SER A 40 -13.90 12.95 -26.28
N SER A 41 -14.77 12.71 -27.27
CA SER A 41 -16.21 12.47 -27.07
C SER A 41 -16.52 11.23 -26.23
N LEU A 42 -15.56 10.31 -26.07
CA LEU A 42 -15.64 9.19 -25.15
C LEU A 42 -15.57 9.62 -23.66
N ASN A 43 -15.02 10.81 -23.39
CA ASN A 43 -14.82 11.32 -22.04
C ASN A 43 -16.11 11.94 -21.48
N LYS A 44 -17.03 11.07 -21.03
CA LYS A 44 -18.36 11.48 -20.51
C LYS A 44 -18.30 12.32 -19.22
N ASP A 45 -17.13 12.46 -18.59
CA ASP A 45 -16.95 13.27 -17.38
C ASP A 45 -16.09 14.51 -17.68
N ARG A 46 -16.72 15.70 -17.65
CA ARG A 46 -16.06 16.98 -17.95
C ARG A 46 -15.19 17.51 -16.80
N ARG A 47 -15.03 16.78 -15.69
CA ARG A 47 -14.25 17.23 -14.53
C ARG A 47 -12.75 17.18 -14.80
N ARG A 48 -12.20 18.37 -15.04
CA ARG A 48 -10.77 18.68 -15.14
C ARG A 48 -10.17 18.80 -13.74
N ILE A 49 -9.04 18.13 -13.49
CA ILE A 49 -8.29 18.25 -12.22
C ILE A 49 -6.84 18.63 -12.52
N GLU A 50 -6.40 19.74 -11.96
CA GLU A 50 -5.05 20.26 -12.15
C GLU A 50 -4.07 19.60 -11.17
N ILE A 51 -2.93 19.16 -11.70
CA ILE A 51 -1.82 18.53 -10.98
C ILE A 51 -0.52 19.11 -11.55
N PRO A 52 0.48 19.49 -10.73
CA PRO A 52 1.72 20.04 -11.26
C PRO A 52 2.45 19.03 -12.17
N ILE A 53 2.98 19.49 -13.30
CA ILE A 53 3.62 18.63 -14.32
C ILE A 53 4.74 17.78 -13.73
N ILE A 54 5.48 18.32 -12.77
CA ILE A 54 6.61 17.66 -12.07
C ILE A 54 6.19 16.51 -11.17
N PHE A 55 4.88 16.34 -10.89
CA PHE A 55 4.31 15.15 -10.27
C PHE A 55 3.52 14.32 -11.29
N GLY A 56 2.75 14.99 -12.16
CA GLY A 56 1.88 14.36 -13.15
C GLY A 56 2.63 13.51 -14.18
N VAL A 57 3.59 14.11 -14.88
CA VAL A 57 4.33 13.46 -15.98
C VAL A 57 5.22 12.32 -15.49
N PRO A 58 6.03 12.47 -14.41
CA PRO A 58 6.83 11.37 -13.89
C PRO A 58 5.97 10.16 -13.46
N MET A 59 4.78 10.39 -12.91
CA MET A 59 3.85 9.31 -12.54
C MET A 59 3.24 8.59 -13.75
N ILE A 60 3.00 9.29 -14.87
CA ILE A 60 2.56 8.66 -16.12
C ILE A 60 3.65 7.72 -16.65
N ILE A 61 4.86 8.23 -16.83
CA ILE A 61 6.02 7.48 -17.33
C ILE A 61 6.35 6.31 -16.40
N LEU A 62 6.24 6.50 -15.08
CA LEU A 62 6.47 5.46 -14.09
C LEU A 62 5.51 4.29 -14.26
N ARG A 63 4.20 4.54 -14.47
CA ARG A 63 3.22 3.46 -14.69
C ARG A 63 3.50 2.70 -15.99
N GLU A 64 3.77 3.42 -17.09
CA GLU A 64 4.05 2.79 -18.39
C GLU A 64 5.27 1.88 -18.31
N LYS A 65 6.37 2.37 -17.73
CA LYS A 65 7.58 1.57 -17.54
C LYS A 65 7.40 0.45 -16.51
N HIS A 66 6.57 0.63 -15.48
CA HIS A 66 6.23 -0.42 -14.52
C HIS A 66 5.48 -1.58 -15.19
N GLU A 67 4.51 -1.31 -16.07
CA GLU A 67 3.85 -2.37 -16.84
C GLU A 67 4.83 -3.11 -17.77
N ILE A 68 5.83 -2.42 -18.33
CA ILE A 68 6.92 -3.04 -19.10
C ILE A 68 7.77 -3.95 -18.20
N GLU A 69 8.23 -3.48 -17.03
CA GLU A 69 8.97 -4.32 -16.06
C GLU A 69 8.15 -5.55 -15.62
N LEU A 70 6.85 -5.35 -15.34
CA LEU A 70 5.93 -6.40 -14.95
C LEU A 70 5.71 -7.45 -16.06
N SER A 71 5.74 -7.06 -17.33
CA SER A 71 5.73 -8.02 -18.45
C SER A 71 7.02 -8.84 -18.55
N MET A 72 8.16 -8.28 -18.14
CA MET A 72 9.50 -8.87 -18.24
C MET A 72 9.92 -9.71 -17.01
N GLY A 73 9.01 -10.02 -16.10
CA GLY A 73 9.34 -10.77 -14.88
C GLY A 73 9.92 -9.93 -13.73
N ARG A 74 9.99 -8.60 -13.85
CA ARG A 74 10.69 -7.70 -12.91
C ARG A 74 9.74 -6.68 -12.27
N SER A 75 10.23 -5.87 -11.33
CA SER A 75 9.50 -4.73 -10.74
C SER A 75 10.44 -3.81 -9.96
N PHE A 76 10.31 -2.48 -10.11
CA PHE A 76 11.02 -1.51 -9.27
C PHE A 76 10.68 -1.60 -7.77
N VAL A 77 9.55 -2.20 -7.41
CA VAL A 77 9.14 -2.44 -5.99
C VAL A 77 10.13 -3.36 -5.28
N GLU A 78 10.79 -4.26 -6.03
CA GLU A 78 11.81 -5.19 -5.56
C GLU A 78 13.24 -4.63 -5.74
N ALA A 79 13.40 -3.49 -6.40
CA ALA A 79 14.71 -2.93 -6.71
C ALA A 79 15.38 -2.26 -5.50
N GLU A 80 16.71 -2.22 -5.54
CA GLU A 80 17.53 -1.46 -4.62
C GLU A 80 17.21 0.04 -4.69
N VAL A 81 17.30 0.72 -3.54
CA VAL A 81 17.06 2.16 -3.43
C VAL A 81 18.18 2.91 -4.17
N PRO A 82 17.88 3.72 -5.19
CA PRO A 82 18.89 4.49 -5.89
C PRO A 82 19.61 5.49 -4.95
N PRO A 83 20.91 5.78 -5.16
CA PRO A 83 21.65 6.72 -4.30
C PRO A 83 20.98 8.09 -4.23
N ARG A 84 20.77 8.60 -3.00
CA ARG A 84 20.10 9.89 -2.78
C ARG A 84 20.73 11.08 -3.55
N PRO A 85 22.06 11.20 -3.74
CA PRO A 85 22.65 12.26 -4.57
C PRO A 85 22.15 12.25 -6.02
N LEU A 86 21.95 11.06 -6.61
CA LEU A 86 21.39 10.91 -7.96
C LEU A 86 19.93 11.39 -8.01
N MET A 87 19.14 11.13 -6.96
CA MET A 87 17.75 11.60 -6.89
C MET A 87 17.68 13.12 -6.75
N LYS A 88 18.54 13.71 -5.90
CA LYS A 88 18.66 15.16 -5.76
C LYS A 88 18.99 15.81 -7.11
N ALA A 89 20.09 15.39 -7.75
CA ALA A 89 20.53 15.94 -9.03
C ALA A 89 19.53 15.73 -10.19
N LEU A 90 18.64 14.73 -10.11
CA LEU A 90 17.52 14.61 -11.06
C LEU A 90 16.39 15.61 -10.74
N VAL A 91 16.01 15.75 -9.47
CA VAL A 91 15.00 16.74 -9.05
C VAL A 91 15.47 18.18 -9.28
N ASP A 92 16.74 18.49 -9.05
CA ASP A 92 17.34 19.80 -9.36
C ASP A 92 17.18 20.13 -10.85
N ARG A 93 17.50 19.17 -11.73
CA ARG A 93 17.32 19.36 -13.18
C ARG A 93 15.86 19.45 -13.61
N LEU A 94 14.96 18.68 -13.00
CA LEU A 94 13.52 18.79 -13.25
C LEU A 94 12.96 20.16 -12.83
N LEU A 95 13.43 20.73 -11.71
CA LEU A 95 12.95 22.02 -11.22
C LEU A 95 13.52 23.22 -11.98
N VAL A 96 14.73 23.11 -12.54
CA VAL A 96 15.40 24.22 -13.26
C VAL A 96 15.17 24.16 -14.77
N ASN A 97 15.15 22.97 -15.38
CA ASN A 97 15.21 22.80 -16.83
C ASN A 97 13.87 22.35 -17.47
N CYS A 98 12.84 22.02 -16.69
CA CYS A 98 11.56 21.57 -17.23
C CYS A 98 10.44 22.58 -16.96
N SER A 99 9.91 23.15 -18.04
CA SER A 99 8.78 24.07 -18.05
C SER A 99 7.51 23.44 -18.64
N SER A 100 7.67 22.39 -19.47
CA SER A 100 6.61 21.69 -20.19
C SER A 100 6.57 20.20 -19.84
N ALA A 101 5.46 19.54 -20.19
CA ALA A 101 5.38 18.08 -20.07
C ALA A 101 6.37 17.35 -20.99
N GLU A 102 6.71 17.95 -22.13
CA GLU A 102 7.63 17.38 -23.12
C GLU A 102 9.08 17.37 -22.60
N ASP A 103 9.51 18.44 -21.92
CA ASP A 103 10.83 18.53 -21.28
C ASP A 103 11.04 17.35 -20.30
N ILE A 104 10.00 17.04 -19.51
CA ILE A 104 10.00 15.96 -18.52
C ILE A 104 9.97 14.58 -19.22
N ASN A 105 9.16 14.42 -20.27
CA ASN A 105 9.14 13.19 -21.08
C ASN A 105 10.53 12.89 -21.65
N ILE A 106 11.17 13.87 -22.30
CA ILE A 106 12.50 13.75 -22.87
C ILE A 106 13.51 13.38 -21.78
N MET A 107 13.53 14.11 -20.66
CA MET A 107 14.47 13.88 -19.56
C MET A 107 14.32 12.50 -18.90
N LEU A 108 13.08 12.02 -18.71
CA LEU A 108 12.80 10.75 -18.02
C LEU A 108 12.69 9.53 -18.94
N SER A 109 12.65 9.73 -20.27
CA SER A 109 12.53 8.68 -21.30
C SER A 109 13.52 7.51 -21.10
N ARG A 110 14.77 7.81 -20.73
CA ARG A 110 15.85 6.81 -20.54
C ARG A 110 16.10 6.44 -19.06
N ILE A 111 15.33 7.00 -18.14
CA ILE A 111 15.51 6.82 -16.69
C ILE A 111 14.78 5.54 -16.22
N LYS A 112 15.41 4.80 -15.30
CA LYS A 112 14.85 3.56 -14.72
C LYS A 112 13.65 3.88 -13.81
N PRO A 113 12.60 3.04 -13.77
CA PRO A 113 11.41 3.25 -12.92
C PRO A 113 11.71 3.52 -11.44
N ALA A 114 12.62 2.76 -10.83
CA ALA A 114 13.06 3.00 -9.45
C ALA A 114 13.59 4.43 -9.24
N VAL A 115 14.37 4.95 -10.19
CA VAL A 115 14.92 6.32 -10.13
C VAL A 115 13.80 7.36 -10.27
N ILE A 116 12.83 7.14 -11.18
CA ILE A 116 11.68 8.04 -11.34
C ILE A 116 10.85 8.08 -10.04
N PHE A 117 10.52 6.91 -9.48
CA PHE A 117 9.76 6.82 -8.23
C PHE A 117 10.49 7.54 -7.08
N HIS A 118 11.77 7.23 -6.85
CA HIS A 118 12.54 7.85 -5.77
C HIS A 118 12.83 9.35 -5.99
N ALA A 119 12.84 9.84 -7.24
CA ALA A 119 12.88 11.26 -7.55
C ALA A 119 11.56 11.96 -7.18
N VAL A 120 10.39 11.36 -7.43
CA VAL A 120 9.11 11.91 -6.94
C VAL A 120 9.08 11.95 -5.40
N LEU A 121 9.63 10.93 -4.73
CA LEU A 121 9.76 10.96 -3.26
C LEU A 121 10.72 12.05 -2.78
N GLU A 122 11.83 12.31 -3.46
CA GLU A 122 12.75 13.41 -3.11
C GLU A 122 12.13 14.78 -3.40
N LEU A 123 11.28 14.90 -4.43
CA LEU A 123 10.48 16.10 -4.68
C LEU A 123 9.46 16.36 -3.56
N LEU A 124 8.75 15.32 -3.09
CA LEU A 124 7.88 15.42 -1.90
C LEU A 124 8.65 15.90 -0.66
N ARG A 125 9.86 15.37 -0.41
CA ARG A 125 10.74 15.81 0.71
C ARG A 125 11.20 17.27 0.63
N ARG A 126 11.10 17.92 -0.53
CA ARG A 126 11.48 19.33 -0.71
C ARG A 126 10.32 20.30 -0.52
N LEU A 127 9.09 19.81 -0.43
CA LEU A 127 7.94 20.64 -0.08
C LEU A 127 8.11 21.17 1.36
N PRO A 128 7.62 22.39 1.67
CA PRO A 128 7.82 23.00 2.97
C PRO A 128 7.12 22.22 4.10
N GLU A 129 6.01 21.56 3.81
CA GLU A 129 5.27 20.68 4.73
C GLU A 129 4.74 19.44 3.98
N PRO A 130 4.50 18.30 4.66
CA PRO A 130 3.89 17.12 4.05
C PRO A 130 2.50 17.41 3.48
N LEU A 131 2.18 16.80 2.33
CA LEU A 131 0.93 17.07 1.62
C LEU A 131 -0.33 16.68 2.39
N LEU A 132 -0.29 15.62 3.21
CA LEU A 132 -1.40 15.14 4.04
C LEU A 132 -1.08 15.31 5.54
N PRO A 133 -1.36 16.47 6.14
CA PRO A 133 -1.31 16.63 7.59
C PRO A 133 -2.44 15.81 8.25
N LEU A 134 -2.10 15.00 9.24
CA LEU A 134 -3.08 14.32 10.08
C LEU A 134 -3.50 15.21 11.25
N SER A 135 -4.76 15.13 11.67
CA SER A 135 -5.19 15.72 12.93
C SER A 135 -4.67 14.88 14.12
N PRO A 136 -4.62 15.41 15.36
CA PRO A 136 -4.27 14.60 16.54
C PRO A 136 -5.14 13.35 16.68
N LYS A 137 -6.41 13.45 16.29
CA LYS A 137 -7.37 12.33 16.23
C LYS A 137 -7.02 11.34 15.12
N GLY A 138 -6.60 11.82 13.94
CA GLY A 138 -6.10 10.98 12.84
C GLY A 138 -4.85 10.20 13.22
N VAL A 139 -3.89 10.86 13.88
CA VAL A 139 -2.67 10.22 14.42
C VAL A 139 -3.03 9.14 15.44
N GLN A 140 -3.87 9.45 16.44
CA GLN A 140 -4.31 8.44 17.41
C GLN A 140 -4.94 7.23 16.71
N ILE A 141 -5.91 7.45 15.81
CA ILE A 141 -6.61 6.37 15.11
C ILE A 141 -5.65 5.55 14.23
N ALA A 142 -4.69 6.19 13.55
CA ALA A 142 -3.69 5.50 12.74
C ALA A 142 -2.69 4.70 13.61
N SER A 143 -2.37 5.15 14.82
CA SER A 143 -1.51 4.42 15.76
C SER A 143 -2.18 3.15 16.32
N GLU A 144 -3.49 3.24 16.63
CA GLU A 144 -4.35 2.15 17.14
C GLU A 144 -4.75 1.14 16.05
N THR A 145 -4.74 1.54 14.78
CA THR A 145 -5.23 0.72 13.67
C THR A 145 -4.07 -0.02 12.99
N THR A 146 -4.15 -1.34 12.94
CA THR A 146 -3.30 -2.17 12.08
C THR A 146 -4.20 -3.13 11.31
N LEU A 147 -4.42 -2.86 10.02
CA LEU A 147 -5.29 -3.68 9.16
C LEU A 147 -4.60 -4.92 8.60
N LEU A 148 -3.27 -4.85 8.45
CA LEU A 148 -2.45 -5.96 7.94
C LEU A 148 -1.64 -6.54 9.09
N GLU A 149 -2.13 -7.63 9.64
CA GLU A 149 -1.41 -8.43 10.64
C GLU A 149 -0.17 -9.07 9.99
N PRO A 150 0.97 -9.17 10.69
CA PRO A 150 2.19 -9.72 10.11
C PRO A 150 2.05 -11.23 9.82
N SER A 151 2.11 -11.56 8.53
CA SER A 151 2.21 -12.93 8.03
C SER A 151 3.57 -13.51 8.40
N HIS A 152 3.63 -14.78 8.81
CA HIS A 152 4.92 -15.44 9.05
C HIS A 152 5.75 -15.47 7.75
N PRO A 153 7.02 -15.01 7.76
CA PRO A 153 7.84 -14.94 6.54
C PRO A 153 8.03 -16.31 5.89
N TYR A 154 8.05 -17.38 6.69
CA TYR A 154 8.13 -18.76 6.25
C TYR A 154 6.77 -19.49 6.24
N GLY A 155 5.64 -18.80 6.03
CA GLY A 155 4.33 -19.47 5.98
C GLY A 155 4.26 -20.63 4.95
N PHE A 156 5.14 -20.62 3.94
CA PHE A 156 5.31 -21.71 2.97
C PHE A 156 6.22 -22.86 3.44
N MET A 157 7.11 -22.64 4.42
CA MET A 157 7.85 -23.72 5.06
C MET A 157 7.06 -24.32 6.20
N ILE A 158 6.30 -23.53 6.98
CA ILE A 158 5.46 -24.08 8.06
C ILE A 158 4.47 -25.12 7.53
N GLU A 159 3.81 -24.92 6.38
CA GLU A 159 2.96 -25.98 5.79
C GLU A 159 3.75 -27.23 5.39
N LYS A 160 4.98 -27.07 4.87
CA LYS A 160 5.87 -28.19 4.51
C LYS A 160 6.47 -28.91 5.72
N GLU A 161 6.81 -28.17 6.77
CA GLU A 161 7.37 -28.64 8.03
C GLU A 161 6.28 -29.33 8.86
N LEU A 162 5.07 -28.76 8.96
CA LEU A 162 3.92 -29.49 9.51
C LEU A 162 3.62 -30.75 8.70
N LEU A 163 3.63 -30.69 7.36
CA LEU A 163 3.40 -31.88 6.56
C LEU A 163 4.50 -32.93 6.79
N ALA A 164 5.77 -32.54 6.87
CA ALA A 164 6.89 -33.43 7.16
C ALA A 164 6.89 -33.97 8.60
N GLU A 165 6.39 -33.20 9.57
CA GLU A 165 6.22 -33.63 10.97
C GLU A 165 5.02 -34.57 11.10
N VAL A 166 3.90 -34.29 10.42
CA VAL A 166 2.72 -35.17 10.36
C VAL A 166 3.05 -36.47 9.64
N LEU A 167 3.83 -36.42 8.56
CA LEU A 167 4.33 -37.61 7.86
C LEU A 167 5.32 -38.41 8.71
N ARG A 168 6.21 -37.76 9.49
CA ARG A 168 7.04 -38.45 10.49
C ARG A 168 6.19 -39.10 11.58
N HIS A 169 5.29 -38.36 12.23
CA HIS A 169 4.40 -38.91 13.26
C HIS A 169 3.43 -40.00 12.78
N SER A 170 3.13 -40.08 11.48
CA SER A 170 2.35 -41.18 10.91
C SER A 170 3.20 -42.35 10.43
N ALA A 171 4.47 -42.13 10.05
CA ALA A 171 5.45 -43.20 9.86
C ALA A 171 5.85 -43.86 11.19
N ASP A 172 6.10 -43.07 12.24
CA ASP A 172 6.45 -43.54 13.59
C ASP A 172 5.31 -44.35 14.26
N GLN A 173 4.07 -44.25 13.75
CA GLN A 173 2.93 -45.06 14.21
C GLN A 173 2.80 -46.41 13.49
N ALA A 174 3.64 -46.71 12.50
CA ALA A 174 3.60 -47.97 11.76
C ALA A 174 4.35 -49.13 12.45
N GLU A 175 5.29 -48.84 13.37
CA GLU A 175 6.25 -49.85 13.87
C GLU A 175 6.03 -50.39 15.30
N ASP A 176 5.10 -49.86 16.12
CA ASP A 176 4.91 -50.39 17.49
C ASP A 176 3.46 -50.58 17.93
N ASN A 177 2.84 -51.65 17.42
CA ASN A 177 1.56 -52.19 17.91
C ASN A 177 1.71 -53.06 19.18
N THR A 178 2.86 -53.04 19.87
CA THR A 178 3.22 -54.02 20.90
C THR A 178 3.75 -53.45 22.23
N SER A 179 3.32 -52.25 22.64
CA SER A 179 3.49 -51.84 24.05
C SER A 179 2.27 -51.13 24.67
N ARG A 180 1.41 -51.90 25.37
CA ARG A 180 0.60 -51.32 26.45
C ARG A 180 1.56 -50.85 27.56
N PHE A 181 1.36 -49.62 28.04
CA PHE A 181 2.12 -48.95 29.12
C PHE A 181 3.54 -48.44 28.79
N LYS A 182 3.63 -47.29 28.11
CA LYS A 182 4.61 -46.23 28.46
C LYS A 182 4.27 -44.82 27.90
N ARG A 183 3.01 -44.36 28.08
CA ARG A 183 2.66 -42.93 27.86
C ARG A 183 3.16 -42.04 29.00
N ALA A 184 4.48 -41.97 29.17
CA ALA A 184 5.11 -40.87 29.87
C ALA A 184 4.94 -39.60 29.01
N LYS A 185 4.14 -38.64 29.46
CA LYS A 185 3.98 -37.35 28.78
C LYS A 185 5.31 -36.58 28.80
N GLN A 186 6.12 -36.70 27.74
CA GLN A 186 7.15 -35.70 27.44
C GLN A 186 6.48 -34.39 27.04
N LYS A 187 6.08 -33.62 28.06
CA LYS A 187 5.45 -32.30 27.93
C LYS A 187 6.47 -31.19 27.59
N SER A 188 7.74 -31.54 27.37
CA SER A 188 8.89 -30.63 27.33
C SER A 188 9.42 -30.33 25.92
N ASN A 189 9.08 -31.15 24.91
CA ASN A 189 9.59 -31.01 23.54
C ASN A 189 8.53 -30.53 22.54
N ASP A 190 7.32 -30.19 23.00
CA ASP A 190 6.31 -29.57 22.15
C ASP A 190 6.66 -28.08 21.96
N THR A 191 7.71 -27.80 21.18
CA THR A 191 8.05 -26.45 20.71
C THR A 191 7.01 -25.93 19.73
N ILE A 192 6.26 -26.83 19.10
CA ILE A 192 5.25 -26.51 18.08
C ILE A 192 4.03 -25.87 18.73
N GLN A 193 3.50 -26.39 19.84
CA GLN A 193 2.30 -25.84 20.48
C GLN A 193 2.44 -24.37 20.95
N PRO A 194 3.54 -23.93 21.61
CA PRO A 194 3.77 -22.52 21.94
C PRO A 194 3.99 -21.65 20.70
N LEU A 195 4.63 -22.15 19.64
CA LEU A 195 4.72 -21.43 18.36
C LEU A 195 3.32 -21.26 17.74
N ILE A 196 2.54 -22.33 17.64
CA ILE A 196 1.16 -22.29 17.14
C ILE A 196 0.30 -21.36 18.01
N GLN A 197 0.39 -21.40 19.34
CA GLN A 197 -0.36 -20.47 20.18
C GLN A 197 0.13 -19.02 20.04
N LYS A 198 1.44 -18.77 19.91
CA LYS A 198 2.00 -17.42 19.77
C LYS A 198 1.72 -16.77 18.41
N TYR A 199 1.66 -17.55 17.33
CA TYR A 199 1.53 -17.05 15.95
C TYR A 199 0.18 -17.38 15.29
N TYR A 200 -0.57 -18.36 15.81
CA TYR A 200 -1.91 -18.76 15.39
C TYR A 200 -2.93 -18.71 16.55
N HIS A 201 -2.73 -17.85 17.56
CA HIS A 201 -3.87 -17.33 18.34
C HIS A 201 -4.73 -16.42 17.43
N CYS A 202 -5.39 -17.05 16.46
CA CYS A 202 -6.45 -16.48 15.66
C CYS A 202 -7.72 -16.35 16.52
N SER A 203 -7.65 -15.55 17.58
CA SER A 203 -8.82 -14.80 18.02
C SER A 203 -9.12 -13.78 16.92
N GLU A 204 -9.64 -14.25 15.77
CA GLU A 204 -9.96 -13.39 14.63
C GLU A 204 -10.79 -12.23 15.17
N PRO A 205 -10.30 -10.98 15.08
CA PRO A 205 -11.10 -9.84 15.50
C PRO A 205 -12.39 -9.91 14.70
N ASN A 206 -13.53 -10.10 15.39
CA ASN A 206 -14.86 -10.27 14.79
C ASN A 206 -14.98 -9.35 13.57
N LYS A 207 -15.42 -9.89 12.42
CA LYS A 207 -15.57 -9.15 11.16
C LYS A 207 -16.18 -7.75 11.37
N GLN A 208 -17.17 -7.64 12.26
CA GLN A 208 -17.79 -6.37 12.67
C GLN A 208 -16.81 -5.40 13.35
N LYS A 209 -15.92 -5.88 14.24
CA LYS A 209 -14.84 -5.09 14.87
C LYS A 209 -13.83 -4.62 13.82
N LYS A 210 -13.39 -5.48 12.89
CA LYS A 210 -12.51 -5.07 11.77
C LYS A 210 -13.19 -4.00 10.91
N THR A 211 -14.43 -4.18 10.47
CA THR A 211 -15.15 -3.17 9.68
C THR A 211 -15.42 -1.87 10.47
N LYS A 212 -15.68 -1.93 11.78
CA LYS A 212 -15.80 -0.73 12.63
C LYS A 212 -14.48 0.05 12.73
N MET A 213 -13.34 -0.63 12.95
CA MET A 213 -12.02 0.01 12.97
C MET A 213 -11.67 0.61 11.61
N LEU A 214 -11.91 -0.14 10.53
CA LEU A 214 -11.72 0.30 9.15
C LEU A 214 -12.54 1.56 8.83
N ASN A 215 -13.81 1.60 9.23
CA ASN A 215 -14.66 2.78 9.05
C ASN A 215 -14.27 3.96 9.97
N LYS A 216 -13.74 3.72 11.18
CA LYS A 216 -13.16 4.75 12.06
C LYS A 216 -11.95 5.40 11.37
N PHE A 217 -11.04 4.57 10.85
CA PHE A 217 -9.85 4.99 10.11
C PHE A 217 -10.19 5.76 8.83
N ASN A 218 -10.99 5.18 7.93
CA ASN A 218 -11.36 5.80 6.65
C ASN A 218 -12.05 7.16 6.85
N LYS A 219 -12.98 7.27 7.81
CA LYS A 219 -13.62 8.57 8.13
C LYS A 219 -12.63 9.59 8.67
N SER A 220 -11.62 9.19 9.44
CA SER A 220 -10.61 10.11 9.95
C SER A 220 -9.68 10.60 8.85
N ILE A 221 -9.15 9.71 8.01
CA ILE A 221 -8.29 10.08 6.88
C ILE A 221 -9.07 10.95 5.87
N TYR A 222 -10.34 10.63 5.62
CA TYR A 222 -11.20 11.47 4.79
C TYR A 222 -11.43 12.85 5.39
N HIS A 223 -11.66 12.94 6.71
CA HIS A 223 -11.80 14.22 7.40
C HIS A 223 -10.53 15.06 7.29
N ASP A 224 -9.37 14.48 7.59
CA ASP A 224 -8.07 15.16 7.52
C ASP A 224 -7.75 15.64 6.09
N LEU A 225 -8.05 14.83 5.07
CA LEU A 225 -8.01 15.24 3.65
C LEU A 225 -8.94 16.44 3.35
N HIS A 226 -10.05 16.60 4.07
CA HIS A 226 -10.97 17.71 3.86
C HIS A 226 -10.63 18.97 4.66
N LEU A 227 -9.79 18.87 5.70
CA LEU A 227 -9.23 20.01 6.42
C LEU A 227 -8.18 20.78 5.61
N ILE A 228 -7.53 20.14 4.63
CA ILE A 228 -6.60 20.81 3.71
C ILE A 228 -7.36 21.90 2.95
N ALA A 229 -7.11 23.18 3.24
CA ALA A 229 -7.84 24.29 2.61
C ALA A 229 -7.57 24.35 1.10
N ASP A 230 -6.29 24.35 0.69
CA ASP A 230 -5.90 24.39 -0.71
C ASP A 230 -6.44 23.17 -1.50
N ILE A 231 -7.15 23.47 -2.58
CA ILE A 231 -7.70 22.45 -3.48
C ILE A 231 -6.61 21.75 -4.29
N ASN A 232 -5.50 22.44 -4.61
CA ASN A 232 -4.42 21.90 -5.43
C ASN A 232 -3.58 20.90 -4.64
N GLN A 233 -3.16 21.24 -3.42
CA GLN A 233 -2.58 20.29 -2.46
C GLN A 233 -3.50 19.07 -2.26
N ARG A 234 -4.80 19.28 -2.05
CA ARG A 234 -5.78 18.20 -1.83
C ARG A 234 -5.93 17.27 -3.03
N ASN A 235 -5.89 17.82 -4.25
CA ASN A 235 -5.92 17.04 -5.49
C ASN A 235 -4.60 16.29 -5.72
N LEU A 236 -3.46 16.90 -5.37
CA LEU A 236 -2.15 16.25 -5.43
C LEU A 236 -2.05 15.09 -4.43
N VAL A 237 -2.58 15.22 -3.20
CA VAL A 237 -2.69 14.08 -2.24
C VAL A 237 -3.47 12.93 -2.87
N ARG A 238 -4.67 13.21 -3.41
CA ARG A 238 -5.49 12.21 -4.09
C ARG A 238 -4.74 11.56 -5.25
N PHE A 239 -4.06 12.34 -6.08
CA PHE A 239 -3.30 11.88 -7.23
C PHE A 239 -2.16 10.95 -6.82
N ILE A 240 -1.30 11.35 -5.89
CA ILE A 240 -0.19 10.52 -5.41
C ILE A 240 -0.70 9.21 -4.81
N ILE A 241 -1.73 9.26 -3.95
CA ILE A 241 -2.28 8.06 -3.31
C ILE A 241 -2.94 7.13 -4.34
N ARG A 242 -3.72 7.65 -5.30
CA ARG A 242 -4.30 6.87 -6.40
C ARG A 242 -3.23 6.15 -7.23
N ASN A 243 -2.13 6.83 -7.54
CA ASN A 243 -1.03 6.26 -8.33
C ASN A 243 -0.23 5.22 -7.52
N VAL A 244 0.03 5.48 -6.24
CA VAL A 244 0.70 4.51 -5.37
C VAL A 244 -0.17 3.25 -5.17
N ILE A 245 -1.48 3.39 -4.94
CA ILE A 245 -2.43 2.25 -4.90
C ILE A 245 -2.42 1.49 -6.22
N TYR A 246 -2.42 2.17 -7.37
CA TYR A 246 -2.36 1.55 -8.69
C TYR A 246 -1.10 0.70 -8.87
N LEU A 247 0.09 1.29 -8.69
CA LEU A 247 1.38 0.62 -8.86
C LEU A 247 1.51 -0.63 -7.97
N THR A 248 1.15 -0.46 -6.69
CA THR A 248 1.12 -1.51 -5.67
C THR A 248 0.21 -2.67 -6.09
N ARG A 249 -1.01 -2.39 -6.55
CA ARG A 249 -1.96 -3.43 -6.96
C ARG A 249 -1.57 -4.12 -8.27
N ARG A 250 -1.02 -3.39 -9.24
CA ARG A 250 -0.52 -3.98 -10.49
C ARG A 250 0.59 -4.99 -10.21
N TYR A 251 1.53 -4.64 -9.33
CA TYR A 251 2.53 -5.57 -8.83
C TYR A 251 1.89 -6.80 -8.15
N CYS A 252 0.97 -6.61 -7.20
CA CYS A 252 0.32 -7.73 -6.50
C CYS A 252 -0.47 -8.67 -7.44
N ILE A 253 -1.15 -8.12 -8.46
CA ILE A 253 -1.89 -8.91 -9.46
C ILE A 253 -0.93 -9.74 -10.34
N VAL A 254 0.15 -9.13 -10.84
CA VAL A 254 1.11 -9.83 -11.70
C VAL A 254 1.94 -10.84 -10.91
N GLY A 255 2.40 -10.49 -9.70
CA GLY A 255 3.09 -11.43 -8.81
C GLY A 255 2.21 -12.62 -8.42
N PHE A 256 0.92 -12.39 -8.14
CA PHE A 256 -0.05 -13.47 -7.93
C PHE A 256 -0.18 -14.38 -9.16
N ARG A 257 -0.37 -13.78 -10.35
CA ARG A 257 -0.52 -14.52 -11.61
C ARG A 257 0.69 -15.42 -11.90
N ARG A 258 1.92 -14.89 -11.78
CA ARG A 258 3.15 -15.66 -11.98
C ARG A 258 3.25 -16.84 -11.01
N LEU A 259 2.87 -16.66 -9.74
CA LEU A 259 2.86 -17.75 -8.75
C LEU A 259 1.84 -18.84 -9.06
N HIS A 260 0.65 -18.45 -9.53
CA HIS A 260 -0.43 -19.37 -9.93
C HIS A 260 0.00 -20.21 -11.14
N GLU A 261 0.60 -19.56 -12.15
CA GLU A 261 1.22 -20.19 -13.32
C GLU A 261 2.37 -21.14 -12.92
N GLN A 262 3.30 -20.70 -12.07
CA GLN A 262 4.42 -21.52 -11.57
C GLN A 262 3.99 -22.78 -10.80
N ARG A 263 2.82 -22.76 -10.15
CA ARG A 263 2.27 -23.93 -9.43
C ARG A 263 1.31 -24.77 -10.26
N ASN A 264 1.06 -24.42 -11.52
CA ASN A 264 0.07 -25.08 -12.37
C ASN A 264 -1.31 -25.13 -11.67
N GLU A 265 -1.66 -24.07 -10.93
CA GLU A 265 -2.97 -23.94 -10.29
C GLU A 265 -4.02 -23.73 -11.41
N ARG A 266 -5.14 -24.46 -11.35
CA ARG A 266 -6.20 -24.42 -12.39
C ARG A 266 -7.50 -23.74 -11.95
N TRP A 267 -7.54 -23.29 -10.70
CA TRP A 267 -8.73 -22.69 -10.12
C TRP A 267 -8.92 -21.25 -10.62
N PRO A 268 -10.15 -20.82 -10.97
CA PRO A 268 -10.41 -19.45 -11.41
C PRO A 268 -10.08 -18.44 -10.31
N VAL A 269 -9.48 -17.31 -10.71
CA VAL A 269 -8.84 -16.27 -9.88
C VAL A 269 -9.77 -15.60 -8.83
N ALA A 270 -11.07 -15.90 -8.84
CA ALA A 270 -12.09 -15.23 -8.02
C ALA A 270 -12.04 -15.48 -6.50
N ARG A 271 -11.20 -16.40 -5.98
CA ARG A 271 -11.27 -16.81 -4.55
C ARG A 271 -9.95 -17.11 -3.82
N ILE A 272 -8.78 -16.90 -4.41
CA ILE A 272 -7.51 -17.15 -3.71
C ILE A 272 -7.03 -15.86 -3.05
N THR A 273 -6.92 -15.90 -1.72
CA THR A 273 -6.14 -14.93 -0.93
C THR A 273 -4.72 -14.86 -1.50
N ILE A 274 -4.39 -13.74 -2.15
CA ILE A 274 -3.02 -13.47 -2.60
C ILE A 274 -2.10 -13.71 -1.39
N ARG A 275 -1.02 -14.47 -1.60
CA ARG A 275 -0.12 -14.88 -0.51
C ARG A 275 0.15 -13.71 0.44
N PRO A 276 -0.22 -13.82 1.73
CA PRO A 276 -0.18 -12.70 2.65
C PRO A 276 1.19 -11.99 2.69
N HIS A 277 2.30 -12.72 2.53
CA HIS A 277 3.64 -12.13 2.46
C HIS A 277 3.95 -11.29 1.21
N ILE A 278 3.37 -11.56 0.02
CA ILE A 278 3.61 -10.70 -1.17
C ILE A 278 2.83 -9.41 -1.04
N LEU A 279 1.58 -9.50 -0.58
CA LEU A 279 0.78 -8.33 -0.23
C LEU A 279 1.51 -7.51 0.83
N GLN A 280 1.92 -8.13 1.92
CA GLN A 280 2.61 -7.47 3.03
C GLN A 280 3.94 -6.88 2.62
N TYR A 281 4.79 -7.60 1.87
CA TYR A 281 6.04 -7.04 1.37
C TYR A 281 5.77 -5.77 0.55
N CYS A 282 4.88 -5.83 -0.45
CA CYS A 282 4.59 -4.67 -1.28
C CYS A 282 3.96 -3.51 -0.51
N TYR A 283 2.94 -3.80 0.32
CA TYR A 283 2.26 -2.78 1.12
C TYR A 283 3.17 -2.15 2.17
N THR A 284 3.96 -2.93 2.91
CA THR A 284 4.93 -2.43 3.89
C THR A 284 6.03 -1.62 3.19
N ARG A 285 6.61 -2.13 2.10
CA ARG A 285 7.65 -1.43 1.33
C ARG A 285 7.19 -0.09 0.79
N MET A 286 5.98 -0.03 0.20
CA MET A 286 5.41 1.21 -0.30
C MET A 286 5.01 2.16 0.84
N ALA A 287 4.53 1.64 1.98
CA ALA A 287 4.22 2.44 3.16
C ALA A 287 5.47 3.06 3.81
N GLU A 288 6.59 2.33 3.87
CA GLU A 288 7.88 2.81 4.37
C GLU A 288 8.49 3.90 3.50
N LEU A 289 8.34 3.79 2.17
CA LEU A 289 8.91 4.75 1.23
C LEU A 289 8.06 6.02 1.06
N VAL A 290 6.72 5.88 1.07
CA VAL A 290 5.78 6.98 0.78
C VAL A 290 5.25 7.66 2.04
N GLY A 291 4.92 6.90 3.09
CA GLY A 291 4.27 7.43 4.29
C GLY A 291 5.02 8.62 4.90
N PRO A 292 6.31 8.46 5.29
CA PRO A 292 7.11 9.51 5.93
C PRO A 292 7.40 10.76 5.07
N VAL A 293 7.07 10.77 3.77
CA VAL A 293 7.27 11.93 2.88
C VAL A 293 5.97 12.57 2.42
N LEU A 294 4.84 11.87 2.58
CA LEU A 294 3.52 12.30 2.15
C LEU A 294 2.65 12.76 3.33
N ILE A 295 2.80 12.10 4.47
CA ILE A 295 1.94 12.24 5.65
C ILE A 295 2.71 12.99 6.74
N GLY A 296 2.05 13.94 7.41
CA GLY A 296 2.65 14.73 8.51
C GLY A 296 1.90 14.58 9.82
N GLN A 297 2.64 14.53 10.93
CA GLN A 297 2.08 14.62 12.28
C GLN A 297 1.91 16.07 12.74
N PRO A 298 0.97 16.36 13.66
CA PRO A 298 0.92 17.63 14.38
C PRO A 298 2.22 17.88 15.15
N LYS A 299 2.78 19.08 15.03
CA LYS A 299 4.02 19.50 15.72
C LYS A 299 3.88 19.67 17.25
N THR A 300 2.67 19.51 17.79
CA THR A 300 2.28 19.87 19.17
C THR A 300 1.91 18.66 20.05
N VAL A 301 2.14 17.45 19.57
CA VAL A 301 1.89 16.19 20.29
C VAL A 301 3.17 15.36 20.24
N ASP A 302 3.49 14.62 21.29
CA ASP A 302 4.59 13.66 21.26
C ASP A 302 4.44 12.73 20.05
N PRO A 303 5.44 12.64 19.15
CA PRO A 303 5.29 11.96 17.88
C PRO A 303 5.06 10.47 18.10
N TYR A 304 3.96 9.95 17.56
CA TYR A 304 3.68 8.53 17.58
C TYR A 304 4.65 7.83 16.62
N PRO A 305 5.47 6.86 17.09
CA PRO A 305 6.46 6.21 16.24
C PRO A 305 5.77 5.44 15.10
N ASP A 306 6.33 5.59 13.89
CA ASP A 306 5.86 4.99 12.64
C ASP A 306 4.44 5.35 12.19
N VAL A 307 3.77 6.37 12.74
CA VAL A 307 2.35 6.59 12.43
C VAL A 307 2.10 6.94 10.96
N GLU A 308 3.04 7.61 10.29
CA GLU A 308 2.99 7.91 8.85
C GLU A 308 3.05 6.62 8.03
N ARG A 309 3.94 5.69 8.43
CA ARG A 309 4.05 4.34 7.85
C ARG A 309 2.78 3.53 8.10
N ARG A 310 2.24 3.52 9.32
CA ARG A 310 1.00 2.81 9.67
C ARG A 310 -0.21 3.37 8.91
N ALA A 311 -0.34 4.70 8.84
CA ALA A 311 -1.38 5.37 8.08
C ALA A 311 -1.30 4.98 6.59
N MET A 312 -0.12 5.05 5.98
CA MET A 312 0.06 4.66 4.57
C MET A 312 -0.20 3.17 4.33
N LEU A 313 0.23 2.29 5.23
CA LEU A 313 -0.05 0.85 5.18
C LEU A 313 -1.57 0.59 5.22
N ASN A 314 -2.28 1.22 6.15
CA ASN A 314 -3.73 1.10 6.25
C ASN A 314 -4.45 1.70 5.04
N ILE A 315 -3.97 2.82 4.47
CA ILE A 315 -4.49 3.41 3.22
C ILE A 315 -4.39 2.46 2.03
N LEU A 316 -3.27 1.73 1.91
CA LEU A 316 -3.07 0.75 0.83
C LEU A 316 -3.97 -0.48 0.99
N VAL A 317 -4.23 -0.90 2.24
CA VAL A 317 -4.95 -2.13 2.59
C VAL A 317 -6.47 -1.92 2.72
N CYS A 318 -6.95 -0.69 3.01
CA CYS A 318 -8.35 -0.44 3.36
C CYS A 318 -9.36 -0.64 2.21
N GLY A 319 -8.90 -0.78 0.96
CA GLY A 319 -9.75 -1.06 -0.20
C GLY A 319 -10.62 0.11 -0.69
N MET A 320 -10.50 1.30 -0.10
CA MET A 320 -11.38 2.44 -0.39
C MET A 320 -10.89 3.34 -1.55
N ASP A 321 -10.81 2.80 -2.77
CA ASP A 321 -10.43 3.58 -3.96
C ASP A 321 -11.29 4.83 -4.19
N ARG A 322 -12.59 4.70 -3.91
CA ARG A 322 -13.58 5.76 -4.12
C ARG A 322 -13.26 6.99 -3.28
N MET A 323 -12.75 6.81 -2.06
CA MET A 323 -12.38 7.90 -1.13
C MET A 323 -11.39 8.91 -1.73
N TRP A 324 -10.56 8.45 -2.67
CA TRP A 324 -9.53 9.24 -3.33
C TRP A 324 -10.00 9.90 -4.63
N LEU A 325 -11.26 9.73 -5.02
CA LEU A 325 -11.87 10.47 -6.11
C LEU A 325 -12.32 11.87 -5.62
N PRO A 326 -12.46 12.87 -6.50
CA PRO A 326 -13.05 14.15 -6.14
C PRO A 326 -14.54 14.03 -5.81
N SER A 327 -15.04 15.01 -5.07
CA SER A 327 -16.48 15.24 -4.84
C SER A 327 -17.26 14.04 -4.27
N GLN A 328 -16.59 13.13 -3.55
CA GLN A 328 -17.28 12.12 -2.76
C GLN A 328 -18.04 12.77 -1.60
N LYS A 329 -19.01 12.04 -1.04
CA LYS A 329 -19.77 12.42 0.15
C LYS A 329 -19.36 11.54 1.34
N PRO A 330 -19.38 12.05 2.59
CA PRO A 330 -18.95 11.28 3.78
C PRO A 330 -19.63 9.91 3.97
N HIS A 331 -20.88 9.74 3.52
CA HIS A 331 -21.60 8.46 3.61
C HIS A 331 -21.09 7.41 2.60
N GLU A 332 -20.54 7.84 1.46
CA GLU A 332 -19.92 6.98 0.45
C GLU A 332 -18.57 6.41 0.93
N ILE A 333 -18.03 6.95 2.03
CA ILE A 333 -16.75 6.58 2.65
C ILE A 333 -16.96 5.57 3.79
N THR A 334 -17.86 4.60 3.57
CA THR A 334 -18.06 3.48 4.49
C THR A 334 -17.94 2.15 3.76
N VAL A 335 -17.18 1.23 4.35
CA VAL A 335 -17.22 -0.18 3.99
C VAL A 335 -18.49 -0.75 4.60
N GLY A 336 -19.37 -1.28 3.75
CA GLY A 336 -20.63 -1.88 4.17
C GLY A 336 -20.41 -3.00 5.19
N ILE A 337 -21.20 -2.96 6.28
CA ILE A 337 -21.26 -4.04 7.27
C ILE A 337 -22.21 -5.15 6.79
N GLU A 338 -23.12 -4.81 5.88
CA GLU A 338 -24.08 -5.72 5.26
C GLU A 338 -23.37 -6.99 4.78
N SER A 339 -23.91 -8.13 5.19
CA SER A 339 -23.58 -9.41 4.57
C SER A 339 -23.76 -9.24 3.06
N SER A 340 -22.75 -9.58 2.28
CA SER A 340 -22.89 -9.66 0.82
C SER A 340 -23.77 -10.88 0.49
N TYR A 341 -25.07 -10.71 0.67
CA TYR A 341 -26.09 -11.67 0.29
C TYR A 341 -26.04 -11.80 -1.24
N CYS A 342 -26.00 -13.02 -1.77
CA CYS A 342 -26.02 -13.21 -3.21
C CYS A 342 -27.40 -12.94 -3.84
N HIS A 343 -28.45 -12.75 -3.02
CA HIS A 343 -29.80 -12.34 -3.38
C HIS A 343 -30.58 -11.91 -2.11
N LEU A 344 -31.75 -11.29 -2.27
CA LEU A 344 -32.62 -10.90 -1.15
C LEU A 344 -32.92 -12.10 -0.22
N ASN A 345 -32.96 -11.85 1.09
CA ASN A 345 -33.29 -12.83 2.16
C ASN A 345 -32.36 -14.06 2.31
N CYS A 346 -31.15 -14.04 1.75
CA CYS A 346 -30.22 -15.18 1.84
C CYS A 346 -29.62 -15.36 3.26
N VAL A 347 -30.06 -16.35 4.04
CA VAL A 347 -29.43 -16.73 5.34
C VAL A 347 -28.13 -17.53 5.14
N CYS A 348 -27.46 -17.31 4.01
CA CYS A 348 -26.33 -18.09 3.52
C CYS A 348 -25.00 -17.68 4.17
N GLY A 349 -24.78 -18.11 5.42
CA GLY A 349 -23.50 -17.98 6.12
C GLY A 349 -22.55 -19.20 6.12
N ARG A 350 -22.40 -20.06 5.10
CA ARG A 350 -22.84 -20.05 3.68
C ARG A 350 -24.20 -20.71 3.43
N GLY A 351 -24.93 -20.96 4.51
CA GLY A 351 -26.01 -21.94 4.62
C GLY A 351 -25.49 -22.90 5.68
N LEU A 352 -25.85 -22.63 6.94
CA LEU A 352 -25.27 -23.30 8.11
C LEU A 352 -25.36 -24.82 7.96
N ASN A 353 -24.31 -25.54 8.38
CA ASN A 353 -24.25 -27.00 8.30
C ASN A 353 -25.48 -27.65 8.94
N VAL A 354 -26.39 -28.19 8.12
CA VAL A 354 -27.42 -29.14 8.56
C VAL A 354 -27.01 -30.55 8.13
N ILE A 355 -25.88 -31.02 8.69
CA ILE A 355 -25.57 -32.45 8.78
C ILE A 355 -25.49 -32.81 10.27
N SER A 356 -26.58 -32.51 10.97
CA SER A 356 -26.86 -32.99 12.31
C SER A 356 -28.37 -32.89 12.55
N ALA A 357 -29.02 -34.05 12.71
CA ALA A 357 -30.46 -34.27 12.97
C ALA A 357 -31.40 -34.48 11.77
N GLN A 358 -31.15 -35.51 10.97
CA GLN A 358 -32.24 -36.35 10.42
C GLN A 358 -31.88 -37.84 10.33
N GLY A 359 -31.21 -38.32 11.38
CA GLY A 359 -30.94 -39.75 11.63
C GLY A 359 -31.77 -40.30 12.79
N SER A 360 -33.02 -39.85 12.97
CA SER A 360 -33.94 -40.41 13.97
C SER A 360 -35.40 -39.92 13.80
N ARG A 361 -36.18 -40.58 12.94
CA ARG A 361 -37.54 -41.05 13.27
C ARG A 361 -38.04 -42.01 12.19
N ILE A 362 -37.94 -43.28 12.54
CA ILE A 362 -38.70 -44.37 11.94
C ILE A 362 -40.10 -44.34 12.57
N ARG A 363 -41.12 -44.58 11.73
CA ARG A 363 -42.60 -44.56 11.98
C ARG A 363 -43.28 -43.25 11.61
#